data_AF-A0A1Y3QLP0-F1
#
_entry.id   AF-A0A1Y3QLP0-F1
#
_cell.length_a   1.000
_cell.length_b   1.000
_cell.length_c   1.000
_cell.angle_alpha   90.00
_cell.angle_beta   90.00
_cell.angle_gamma   90.00
#
_symmetry.space_group_name_H-M   'P 1'
#
loop_
_entity.id
_entity.type
_entity.pdbx_description
1 polymer ?
#
loop_
_entity_poly.entity_id
_entity_poly.type
_entity_poly.pdbx_seq_one_letter_code
_entity_poly.pdbx_strand_id
1 'polypeptide(L)'
;MRNAGTVLLLSTLLVGVLAAAPAMAALEAPALITSAGQSPGALMVRVLADQAGVANVYDATAGLDQLAGAKSLIIVVGASMKGLGAAGIDVDQEFARIESLLVEATSRGIPVVAMHVEGAPRRGSTSDDLSVLVLEYADHAIVRADGNEDGFFTRLAEEHDVTLQLVERTAEAGAVLKTLYGN
;
A
#
# COMPACT_ATOMS: atom_id res chain seq x y z
N MET A 1 -44.31 15.27 -63.71
CA MET A 1 -42.92 15.67 -63.40
C MET A 1 -42.94 16.64 -62.24
N ARG A 2 -42.08 16.40 -61.23
CA ARG A 2 -41.68 17.21 -60.06
C ARG A 2 -42.05 16.58 -58.72
N ASN A 3 -41.00 16.08 -58.08
CA ASN A 3 -40.96 15.27 -56.86
C ASN A 3 -41.14 16.17 -55.63
N ALA A 4 -42.02 15.75 -54.71
CA ALA A 4 -42.10 16.31 -53.37
C ALA A 4 -41.09 15.56 -52.49
N GLY A 5 -39.93 16.19 -52.23
CA GLY A 5 -38.91 15.67 -51.31
C GLY A 5 -39.22 16.11 -49.89
N THR A 6 -39.80 15.22 -49.09
CA THR A 6 -39.93 15.38 -47.64
C THR A 6 -38.55 15.14 -47.01
N VAL A 7 -37.88 16.20 -46.54
CA VAL A 7 -36.65 16.09 -45.76
C VAL A 7 -37.04 15.87 -44.30
N LEU A 8 -36.86 14.64 -43.82
CA LEU A 8 -37.03 14.28 -42.41
C LEU A 8 -35.69 14.50 -41.69
N LEU A 9 -35.57 15.60 -40.93
CA LEU A 9 -34.42 15.83 -40.05
C LEU A 9 -34.52 14.91 -38.83
N LEU A 10 -33.72 13.85 -38.83
CA LEU A 10 -33.54 12.95 -37.69
C LEU A 10 -32.46 13.56 -36.78
N SER A 11 -32.86 14.29 -35.75
CA SER A 11 -31.96 14.79 -34.71
C SER A 11 -31.59 13.65 -33.75
N THR A 12 -30.42 13.06 -33.95
CA THR A 12 -29.83 12.10 -33.00
C THR A 12 -29.36 12.81 -31.75
N LEU A 13 -30.04 12.56 -30.63
CA LEU A 13 -29.65 13.01 -29.29
C LEU A 13 -28.43 12.21 -28.83
N LEU A 14 -27.26 12.84 -28.81
CA LEU A 14 -26.03 12.25 -28.28
C LEU A 14 -26.10 12.28 -26.74
N VAL A 15 -26.51 11.19 -26.12
CA VAL A 15 -26.40 11.00 -24.67
C VAL A 15 -24.94 10.69 -24.36
N GLY A 16 -24.22 11.67 -23.81
CA GLY A 16 -22.88 11.46 -23.28
C GLY A 16 -22.95 10.55 -22.06
N VAL A 17 -22.40 9.34 -22.18
CA VAL A 17 -22.15 8.47 -21.04
C VAL A 17 -20.98 9.08 -20.27
N LEU A 18 -21.26 9.73 -19.15
CA LEU A 18 -20.23 10.12 -18.19
C LEU A 18 -19.72 8.83 -17.53
N ALA A 19 -18.55 8.35 -17.95
CA ALA A 19 -17.88 7.26 -17.26
C ALA A 19 -17.53 7.74 -15.84
N ALA A 20 -18.31 7.29 -14.85
CA ALA A 20 -17.89 7.37 -13.47
C ALA A 20 -16.60 6.55 -13.34
N ALA A 21 -15.49 7.19 -12.96
CA ALA A 21 -14.29 6.45 -12.58
C ALA A 21 -14.68 5.45 -11.48
N PRO A 22 -14.22 4.18 -11.55
CA PRO A 22 -14.52 3.23 -10.50
C PRO A 22 -14.01 3.81 -9.18
N ALA A 23 -14.91 4.03 -8.23
CA ALA A 23 -14.50 4.31 -6.87
C ALA A 23 -13.74 3.05 -6.40
N MET A 24 -12.44 3.18 -6.16
CA MET A 24 -11.65 2.16 -5.49
C MET A 24 -12.42 1.81 -4.21
N ALA A 25 -12.79 0.54 -4.02
CA ALA A 25 -13.45 0.14 -2.80
C ALA A 25 -12.52 0.49 -1.63
N ALA A 26 -13.03 1.24 -0.65
CA ALA A 26 -12.23 1.62 0.51
C ALA A 26 -11.80 0.37 1.28
N LEU A 27 -10.56 0.35 1.77
CA LEU A 27 -10.05 -0.71 2.62
C LEU A 27 -10.82 -0.73 3.95
N GLU A 28 -11.06 -1.94 4.47
CA GLU A 28 -11.70 -2.12 5.78
C GLU A 28 -10.67 -2.05 6.92
N ALA A 29 -11.09 -1.53 8.07
CA ALA A 29 -10.33 -1.50 9.32
C ALA A 29 -10.94 -2.50 10.35
N PRO A 30 -10.19 -3.01 11.34
CA PRO A 30 -8.87 -2.58 11.75
C PRO A 30 -7.73 -3.10 10.86
N ALA A 31 -6.75 -2.24 10.62
CA ALA A 31 -5.49 -2.62 9.97
C ALA A 31 -4.52 -3.23 10.99
N LEU A 32 -3.87 -4.35 10.64
CA LEU A 32 -2.67 -4.79 11.34
C LEU A 32 -1.46 -4.02 10.78
N ILE A 33 -0.73 -3.30 11.61
CA ILE A 33 0.47 -2.56 11.22
C ILE A 33 1.69 -3.26 11.82
N THR A 34 2.64 -3.65 10.98
CA THR A 34 3.90 -4.26 11.44
C THR A 34 5.11 -3.75 10.65
N SER A 35 6.29 -3.91 11.23
CA SER A 35 7.55 -3.56 10.58
C SER A 35 8.07 -4.74 9.77
N ALA A 36 8.61 -4.48 8.59
CA ALA A 36 9.56 -5.35 7.89
C ALA A 36 10.95 -4.70 7.96
N GLY A 37 11.80 -5.21 8.84
CA GLY A 37 13.17 -4.71 9.05
C GLY A 37 13.39 -3.93 10.34
N GLN A 38 12.39 -3.84 11.22
CA GLN A 38 12.48 -3.27 12.58
C GLN A 38 13.02 -1.84 12.65
N SER A 39 12.64 -1.00 11.69
CA SER A 39 12.93 0.44 11.72
C SER A 39 11.84 1.25 12.42
N PRO A 40 12.12 2.49 12.83
CA PRO A 40 11.11 3.36 13.46
C PRO A 40 9.91 3.69 12.55
N GLY A 41 10.00 3.47 11.24
CA GLY A 41 8.97 3.78 10.26
C GLY A 41 7.61 3.17 10.60
N ALA A 42 7.56 1.93 11.11
CA ALA A 42 6.29 1.29 11.45
C ALA A 42 5.53 2.02 12.56
N LEU A 43 6.25 2.54 13.55
CA LEU A 43 5.67 3.37 14.60
C LEU A 43 5.20 4.73 14.05
N MET A 44 5.93 5.31 13.10
CA MET A 44 5.50 6.55 12.43
C MET A 44 4.19 6.32 11.67
N VAL A 45 4.08 5.22 10.92
CA VAL A 45 2.86 4.85 10.19
C VAL A 45 1.69 4.61 11.15
N ARG A 46 1.90 3.93 12.28
CA ARG A 46 0.85 3.81 13.32
C ARG A 46 0.30 5.18 13.74
N VAL A 47 1.18 6.13 14.05
CA VAL A 47 0.77 7.48 14.45
C VAL A 47 0.00 8.19 13.33
N LEU A 48 0.43 8.03 12.07
CA LEU A 48 -0.28 8.61 10.92
C LEU A 48 -1.65 7.94 10.68
N ALA A 49 -1.76 6.63 10.89
CA ALA A 49 -3.01 5.89 10.83
C ALA A 49 -3.99 6.37 11.91
N ASP A 50 -3.52 6.55 13.15
CA ASP A 50 -4.32 7.11 14.25
C ASP A 50 -4.84 8.52 13.88
N GLN A 51 -3.97 9.38 13.34
CA GLN A 51 -4.34 10.73 12.89
C GLN A 51 -5.31 10.72 11.69
N ALA A 52 -5.23 9.70 10.83
CA ALA A 52 -6.13 9.49 9.71
C ALA A 52 -7.47 8.83 10.12
N GLY A 53 -7.68 8.53 11.40
CA GLY A 53 -8.89 7.86 11.90
C GLY A 53 -8.98 6.38 11.52
N VAL A 54 -7.87 5.77 11.08
CA VAL A 54 -7.82 4.35 10.71
C VAL A 54 -7.63 3.52 11.97
N ALA A 55 -8.67 2.79 12.37
CA ALA A 55 -8.56 1.84 13.46
C ALA A 55 -7.45 0.82 13.14
N ASN A 56 -6.54 0.59 14.08
CA ASN A 56 -5.39 -0.27 13.85
C ASN A 56 -4.97 -1.03 15.11
N VAL A 57 -4.29 -2.16 14.86
CA VAL A 57 -3.50 -2.89 15.85
C VAL A 57 -2.06 -2.81 15.38
N TYR A 58 -1.16 -2.35 16.25
CA TYR A 58 0.26 -2.25 15.95
C TYR A 58 1.07 -3.24 16.77
N ASP A 59 1.89 -4.01 16.07
CA ASP A 59 2.91 -4.87 16.67
C ASP A 59 4.13 -4.88 15.72
N ALA A 60 5.26 -4.37 16.20
CA ALA A 60 6.48 -4.28 15.42
C ALA A 60 6.98 -5.65 14.92
N THR A 61 6.67 -6.70 15.67
CA THR A 61 7.10 -8.09 15.44
C THR A 61 5.90 -9.03 15.28
N ALA A 62 4.80 -8.51 14.72
CA ALA A 62 3.57 -9.28 14.51
C ALA A 62 3.86 -10.66 13.88
N GLY A 63 3.18 -11.68 14.39
CA GLY A 63 3.14 -13.01 13.81
C GLY A 63 1.73 -13.33 13.27
N LEU A 64 1.52 -14.59 12.90
CA LEU A 64 0.26 -15.03 12.28
C LEU A 64 -0.96 -14.82 13.18
N ASP A 65 -0.81 -14.96 14.49
CA ASP A 65 -1.92 -14.81 15.45
C ASP A 65 -2.53 -13.40 15.39
N GLN A 66 -1.72 -12.39 15.14
CA GLN A 66 -2.15 -10.99 15.05
C GLN A 66 -2.96 -10.69 13.76
N LEU A 67 -2.93 -11.57 12.75
CA LEU A 67 -3.84 -11.45 11.60
C LEU A 67 -5.29 -11.80 11.96
N ALA A 68 -5.54 -12.42 13.11
CA ALA A 68 -6.90 -12.71 13.56
C ALA A 68 -7.67 -11.40 13.78
N GLY A 69 -8.78 -11.22 13.06
CA GLY A 69 -9.60 -10.01 13.14
C GLY A 69 -9.08 -8.80 12.35
N ALA A 70 -7.89 -8.89 11.75
CA ALA A 70 -7.39 -7.87 10.83
C ALA A 70 -8.22 -7.87 9.54
N LYS A 71 -8.51 -6.67 9.04
CA LYS A 71 -9.25 -6.41 7.80
C LYS A 71 -8.36 -5.96 6.65
N SER A 72 -7.16 -5.51 6.99
CA SER A 72 -6.08 -5.18 6.08
C SER A 72 -4.74 -5.37 6.81
N LEU A 73 -3.67 -5.51 6.05
CA LEU A 73 -2.30 -5.64 6.55
C LEU A 73 -1.46 -4.48 6.01
N ILE A 74 -0.84 -3.69 6.88
CA ILE A 74 0.11 -2.65 6.52
C ILE A 74 1.52 -3.12 6.90
N ILE A 75 2.35 -3.38 5.89
CA ILE A 75 3.76 -3.74 6.07
C ILE A 75 4.62 -2.51 5.82
N VAL A 76 5.37 -2.08 6.85
CA VAL A 76 6.25 -0.92 6.73
C VAL A 76 7.70 -1.36 6.57
N VAL A 77 8.22 -1.17 5.36
CA VAL A 77 9.53 -1.65 4.94
C VAL A 77 10.62 -0.65 5.28
N GLY A 78 11.59 -1.12 6.04
CA GLY A 78 12.85 -0.42 6.29
C GLY A 78 13.72 -1.22 7.25
N ALA A 79 14.89 -1.65 6.80
CA ALA A 79 15.82 -2.40 7.61
C ALA A 79 16.65 -1.50 8.55
N SER A 80 16.79 -1.95 9.80
CA SER A 80 17.62 -1.35 10.83
C SER A 80 18.35 -2.47 11.58
N MET A 81 19.65 -2.66 11.32
CA MET A 81 20.43 -3.70 12.00
C MET A 81 20.41 -3.56 13.53
N LYS A 82 20.40 -2.33 14.03
CA LYS A 82 20.22 -2.05 15.47
C LYS A 82 18.81 -2.46 15.95
N GLY A 83 17.79 -2.21 15.13
CA GLY A 83 16.41 -2.56 15.44
C GLY A 83 16.21 -4.08 15.49
N LEU A 84 16.69 -4.79 14.48
CA LEU A 84 16.71 -6.25 14.42
C LEU A 84 17.42 -6.86 15.64
N GLY A 85 18.62 -6.36 15.97
CA GLY A 85 19.35 -6.80 17.16
C GLY A 85 18.60 -6.54 18.47
N ALA A 86 17.84 -5.45 18.57
CA ALA A 86 17.03 -5.15 19.75
C ALA A 86 15.75 -6.00 19.83
N ALA A 87 15.19 -6.39 18.69
CA ALA A 87 14.06 -7.31 18.59
C ALA A 87 14.48 -8.77 18.88
N GLY A 88 15.78 -9.07 18.81
CA GLY A 88 16.29 -10.43 18.96
C GLY A 88 16.02 -11.31 17.73
N ILE A 89 15.88 -10.68 16.56
CA ILE A 89 15.56 -11.32 15.28
C ILE A 89 16.71 -11.04 14.31
N ASP A 90 17.20 -12.06 13.61
CA ASP A 90 18.17 -11.88 12.54
C ASP A 90 17.50 -11.58 11.18
N VAL A 91 18.30 -11.33 10.14
CA VAL A 91 17.76 -10.96 8.82
C VAL A 91 16.91 -12.09 8.24
N ASP A 92 17.40 -13.33 8.26
CA ASP A 92 16.71 -14.47 7.64
C ASP A 92 15.38 -14.78 8.36
N GLN A 93 15.39 -14.69 9.69
CA GLN A 93 14.19 -14.81 10.51
C GLN A 93 13.17 -13.70 10.20
N GLU A 94 13.64 -12.48 9.96
CA GLU A 94 12.76 -11.37 9.59
C GLU A 94 12.12 -11.60 8.22
N PHE A 95 12.89 -12.05 7.22
CA PHE A 95 12.34 -12.43 5.91
C PHE A 95 11.28 -13.53 6.03
N ALA A 96 11.59 -14.62 6.75
CA ALA A 96 10.66 -15.72 6.94
C ALA A 96 9.37 -15.27 7.67
N ARG A 97 9.49 -14.37 8.66
CA ARG A 97 8.34 -13.83 9.38
C ARG A 97 7.45 -13.01 8.44
N ILE A 98 8.04 -12.10 7.66
CA ILE A 98 7.29 -11.25 6.73
C ILE A 98 6.65 -12.09 5.63
N GLU A 99 7.38 -13.02 5.02
CA GLU A 99 6.82 -13.93 4.01
C GLU A 99 5.63 -14.72 4.57
N SER A 100 5.75 -15.28 5.79
CA SER A 100 4.65 -16.03 6.41
C SER A 100 3.39 -15.18 6.62
N LEU A 101 3.54 -13.91 7.00
CA LEU A 101 2.43 -12.98 7.14
C LEU A 101 1.77 -12.66 5.79
N LEU A 102 2.57 -12.41 4.76
CA LEU A 102 2.09 -12.07 3.42
C LEU A 102 1.32 -13.24 2.79
N VAL A 103 1.87 -14.45 2.89
CA VAL A 103 1.22 -15.67 2.40
C VAL A 103 -0.11 -15.90 3.11
N GLU A 104 -0.16 -15.76 4.44
CA GLU A 104 -1.39 -15.97 5.22
C GLU A 104 -2.43 -14.86 4.99
N ALA A 105 -2.00 -13.59 4.86
CA ALA A 105 -2.90 -12.50 4.51
C ALA A 105 -3.55 -12.73 3.14
N THR A 106 -2.74 -13.10 2.14
CA THR A 106 -3.19 -13.40 0.78
C THR A 106 -4.14 -14.59 0.74
N SER A 107 -3.82 -15.68 1.46
CA SER A 107 -4.67 -16.88 1.52
C SER A 107 -6.06 -16.59 2.09
N ARG A 108 -6.16 -15.58 2.95
CA ARG A 108 -7.40 -15.12 3.60
C ARG A 108 -8.09 -13.96 2.88
N GLY A 109 -7.52 -13.47 1.77
CA GLY A 109 -8.04 -12.31 1.05
C GLY A 109 -7.97 -11.01 1.85
N ILE A 110 -7.00 -10.89 2.76
CA ILE A 110 -6.73 -9.65 3.50
C ILE A 110 -5.84 -8.76 2.62
N PRO A 111 -6.28 -7.56 2.22
CA PRO A 111 -5.51 -6.68 1.37
C PRO A 111 -4.24 -6.17 2.08
N VAL A 112 -3.15 -6.04 1.33
CA VAL A 112 -1.82 -5.67 1.79
C VAL A 112 -1.44 -4.28 1.28
N VAL A 113 -1.02 -3.41 2.19
CA VAL A 113 -0.46 -2.08 1.90
C VAL A 113 1.01 -2.07 2.28
N ALA A 114 1.88 -2.00 1.26
CA ALA A 114 3.30 -1.78 1.44
C ALA A 114 3.59 -0.30 1.71
N MET A 115 4.43 0.01 2.69
CA MET A 115 4.81 1.39 2.97
C MET A 115 6.32 1.54 3.16
N HIS A 116 6.93 2.51 2.48
CA HIS A 116 8.31 2.93 2.68
C HIS A 116 8.37 4.43 2.96
N VAL A 117 8.18 4.81 4.23
CA VAL A 117 8.00 6.22 4.62
C VAL A 117 9.28 6.91 5.11
N GLU A 118 10.36 6.14 5.31
CA GLU A 118 11.66 6.66 5.73
C GLU A 118 12.57 7.08 4.56
N GLY A 119 12.14 6.82 3.32
CA GLY A 119 12.73 7.31 2.07
C GLY A 119 14.18 6.89 1.82
N ALA A 120 14.89 7.65 0.98
CA ALA A 120 16.28 7.37 0.57
C ALA A 120 17.22 6.93 1.72
N PRO A 121 17.22 7.58 2.91
CA PRO A 121 18.06 7.17 4.03
C PRO A 121 17.82 5.73 4.56
N ARG A 122 16.68 5.12 4.21
CA ARG A 122 16.30 3.76 4.60
C ARG A 122 16.31 2.78 3.43
N ARG A 123 16.73 3.20 2.23
CA ARG A 123 17.10 2.28 1.14
C ARG A 123 18.42 1.55 1.46
N GLY A 124 18.66 0.45 0.76
CA GLY A 124 19.85 -0.39 0.95
C GLY A 124 19.49 -1.87 0.85
N SER A 125 20.48 -2.75 0.65
CA SER A 125 20.26 -4.14 0.23
C SER A 125 19.13 -4.85 0.99
N THR A 126 19.19 -4.88 2.33
CA THR A 126 18.16 -5.57 3.12
C THR A 126 16.77 -4.93 3.02
N SER A 127 16.68 -3.60 2.97
CA SER A 127 15.38 -2.91 2.77
C SER A 127 14.84 -3.15 1.37
N ASP A 128 15.71 -3.16 0.37
CA ASP A 128 15.36 -3.34 -1.03
C ASP A 128 14.89 -4.80 -1.25
N ASP A 129 15.61 -5.78 -0.71
CA ASP A 129 15.23 -7.19 -0.75
C ASP A 129 13.88 -7.43 -0.03
N LEU A 130 13.63 -6.80 1.13
CA LEU A 130 12.32 -6.82 1.79
C LEU A 130 11.24 -6.13 0.95
N SER A 131 11.59 -5.08 0.20
CA SER A 131 10.65 -4.38 -0.67
C SER A 131 10.23 -5.25 -1.85
N VAL A 132 11.17 -6.01 -2.44
CA VAL A 132 10.86 -7.02 -3.47
C VAL A 132 9.87 -8.04 -2.92
N LEU A 133 10.17 -8.64 -1.76
CA LEU A 133 9.28 -9.61 -1.13
C LEU A 133 7.90 -9.01 -0.84
N VAL A 134 7.83 -7.82 -0.26
CA VAL A 134 6.55 -7.23 0.17
C VAL A 134 5.70 -6.77 -1.01
N LEU A 135 6.29 -6.18 -2.05
CA LEU A 135 5.52 -5.67 -3.20
C LEU A 135 4.94 -6.80 -4.06
N GLU A 136 5.52 -8.00 -4.06
CA GLU A 136 4.95 -9.17 -4.75
C GLU A 136 3.53 -9.51 -4.28
N TYR A 137 3.20 -9.19 -3.02
CA TYR A 137 1.92 -9.49 -2.39
C TYR A 137 1.05 -8.25 -2.12
N ALA A 138 1.52 -7.05 -2.49
CA ALA A 138 0.87 -5.80 -2.14
C ALA A 138 -0.24 -5.42 -3.14
N ASP A 139 -1.37 -4.91 -2.64
CA ASP A 139 -2.40 -4.28 -3.48
C ASP A 139 -2.11 -2.78 -3.68
N HIS A 140 -1.55 -2.15 -2.63
CA HIS A 140 -1.22 -0.74 -2.60
C HIS A 140 0.19 -0.50 -2.06
N ALA A 141 0.87 0.52 -2.57
CA ALA A 141 2.15 0.97 -2.06
C ALA A 141 2.14 2.47 -1.77
N ILE A 142 2.67 2.88 -0.63
CA ILE A 142 2.89 4.30 -0.27
C ILE A 142 4.37 4.51 0.00
N VAL A 143 5.04 5.27 -0.85
CA VAL A 143 6.51 5.41 -0.82
C VAL A 143 6.89 6.88 -0.78
N ARG A 144 7.84 7.25 0.09
CA ARG A 144 8.41 8.60 0.06
C ARG A 144 9.24 8.77 -1.22
N ALA A 145 8.99 9.84 -1.97
CA ALA A 145 9.48 10.03 -3.33
C ALA A 145 11.02 9.95 -3.45
N ASP A 146 11.74 10.49 -2.46
CA ASP A 146 13.21 10.39 -2.38
C ASP A 146 13.70 8.93 -2.25
N GLY A 147 12.89 8.02 -1.69
CA GLY A 147 13.16 6.58 -1.67
C GLY A 147 12.97 5.88 -3.02
N ASN A 148 12.51 6.57 -4.06
CA ASN A 148 12.23 6.01 -5.38
C ASN A 148 12.88 6.81 -6.53
N GLU A 149 13.94 7.58 -6.26
CA GLU A 149 14.63 8.38 -7.28
C GLU A 149 15.17 7.54 -8.46
N ASP A 150 15.52 6.29 -8.20
CA ASP A 150 15.98 5.30 -9.17
C ASP A 150 14.83 4.54 -9.88
N GLY A 151 13.58 4.88 -9.58
CA GLY A 151 12.38 4.21 -10.07
C GLY A 151 12.23 2.76 -9.58
N PHE A 152 12.93 2.36 -8.52
CA PHE A 152 12.89 1.00 -7.98
C PHE A 152 11.47 0.54 -7.60
N PHE A 153 10.76 1.29 -6.77
CA PHE A 153 9.38 0.98 -6.38
C PHE A 153 8.40 1.16 -7.53
N THR A 154 8.66 2.08 -8.47
CA THR A 154 7.84 2.21 -9.69
C THR A 154 7.88 0.92 -10.51
N ARG A 155 9.08 0.38 -10.77
CA ARG A 155 9.22 -0.87 -11.52
C ARG A 155 8.56 -2.05 -10.83
N LEU A 156 8.78 -2.21 -9.52
CA LEU A 156 8.16 -3.28 -8.74
C LEU A 156 6.63 -3.16 -8.72
N ALA A 157 6.11 -1.95 -8.59
CA ALA A 157 4.66 -1.73 -8.61
C ALA A 157 4.06 -2.06 -9.98
N GLU A 158 4.73 -1.70 -11.08
CA GLU A 158 4.30 -2.08 -12.44
C GLU A 158 4.38 -3.60 -12.67
N GLU A 159 5.41 -4.26 -12.16
CA GLU A 159 5.61 -5.71 -12.29
C GLU A 159 4.51 -6.51 -11.58
N HIS A 160 4.06 -6.05 -10.41
CA HIS A 160 3.09 -6.75 -9.56
C HIS A 160 1.68 -6.12 -9.57
N ASP A 161 1.40 -5.18 -10.47
CA ASP A 161 0.11 -4.46 -10.59
C ASP A 161 -0.32 -3.75 -9.29
N VAL A 162 0.66 -3.22 -8.54
CA VAL A 162 0.44 -2.52 -7.28
C VAL A 162 0.07 -1.07 -7.53
N THR A 163 -0.99 -0.59 -6.88
CA THR A 163 -1.32 0.84 -6.93
C THR A 163 -0.32 1.66 -6.08
N LEU A 164 0.67 2.26 -6.74
CA LEU A 164 1.69 3.08 -6.11
C LEU A 164 1.24 4.54 -5.91
N GLN A 165 1.47 5.06 -4.71
CA GLN A 165 1.35 6.47 -4.36
C GLN A 165 2.69 6.99 -3.85
N LEU A 166 3.22 8.01 -4.51
CA LEU A 166 4.42 8.71 -4.07
C LEU A 166 4.04 9.92 -3.23
N VAL A 167 4.72 10.10 -2.10
CA VAL A 167 4.54 11.24 -1.21
C VAL A 167 5.87 11.97 -1.01
N GLU A 168 5.85 13.30 -0.95
CA GLU A 168 7.08 14.08 -0.79
C GLU A 168 7.58 14.02 0.65
N ARG A 169 6.65 13.93 1.62
CA ARG A 169 6.96 13.91 3.05
C ARG A 169 6.21 12.79 3.74
N THR A 170 6.84 12.18 4.74
CA THR A 170 6.25 11.12 5.57
C THR A 170 4.85 11.48 6.10
N ALA A 171 4.64 12.74 6.51
CA ALA A 171 3.35 13.20 7.03
C ALA A 171 2.19 13.12 6.01
N GLU A 172 2.49 13.19 4.71
CA GLU A 172 1.48 13.11 3.64
C GLU A 172 0.94 11.68 3.47
N ALA A 173 1.68 10.66 3.92
CA ALA A 173 1.20 9.28 3.91
C ALA A 173 -0.09 9.10 4.75
N GLY A 174 -0.29 9.91 5.79
CA GLY A 174 -1.54 9.92 6.55
C GLY A 174 -2.76 10.34 5.73
N ALA A 175 -2.60 11.30 4.81
CA ALA A 175 -3.68 11.71 3.90
C ALA A 175 -4.00 10.62 2.86
N VAL A 176 -2.98 9.90 2.40
CA VAL A 176 -3.15 8.75 1.51
C VAL A 176 -3.90 7.62 2.23
N LEU A 177 -3.48 7.28 3.47
CA LEU A 177 -4.20 6.31 4.31
C LEU A 177 -5.66 6.74 4.52
N LYS A 178 -5.91 8.00 4.86
CA LYS A 178 -7.27 8.52 5.02
C LYS A 178 -8.13 8.27 3.78
N THR A 179 -7.57 8.50 2.59
CA THR A 179 -8.24 8.26 1.31
C THR A 179 -8.49 6.77 1.07
N LEU A 180 -7.49 5.91 1.30
CA LEU A 180 -7.61 4.46 1.11
C LEU A 180 -8.69 3.82 1.99
N TYR A 181 -8.89 4.34 3.22
CA TYR A 181 -9.88 3.83 4.17
C TYR A 181 -11.21 4.59 4.14
N GLY A 182 -11.37 5.61 3.29
CA GLY A 182 -12.62 6.36 3.13
C GLY A 182 -13.02 7.22 4.34
N ASN A 183 -12.05 7.72 5.10
CA ASN A 183 -12.24 8.53 6.31
C ASN A 183 -12.25 10.05 6.06
#